data_AF-A0A5R8PLG0-F1
#
_entry.id   AF-A0A5R8PLG0-F1
#
_cell.length_a   1.000
_cell.length_b   1.000
_cell.length_c   1.000
_cell.angle_alpha   90.00
_cell.angle_beta   90.00
_cell.angle_gamma   90.00
#
_symmetry.space_group_name_H-M   'P 1'
#
loop_
_entity.id
_entity.type
_entity.pdbx_description
1 polymer ?
#
loop_
_entity_poly.entity_id
_entity_poly.type
_entity_poly.pdbx_seq_one_letter_code
_entity_poly.pdbx_strand_id
1 'polypeptide(L)'
;MALREFFARHRLASAVAAPAVLGVAAAVAATFAFTAAPEEADTQLVASVTECRDMVTISVAGRNDTPREGTTAMLVDANGNPLPAALSGDHSSEWLDPVVNAPRDDVAEGSYAAVYIAYPANMASYEDAVNAGVANAKQVMSEIAAACPDTKFSIVGYSEGADVVRRVAMEVGHQEPGQDGEYGIVDPDNVLGVVILADPGRSTGDGPFPGAEDPYANPDGFDQKYQNGRKPVPGSGALPGTSGDFGSLNGKIASFCSDGDLTCSAPENISLLNLAVNVGRQLNVDALEREGLTPATGQDVAVVLGRIAMTAFADIASQPNWMASDETFLEVLLRVSDPAYKPGTPAPQDPAQADAIAVEQMSPLAYLPQKILNEIVGLIVTNQNTIPVILSDPYKQTLGPNHTGHHFDYWDDADPGNGKPMTSAEYAAAWITHLAKQAQAGQKVDTNSKPTEADLAAAYEAAESTTSAAPTTEPAKGTTTTAPATTTTAKPKTEAAPSTTAPTTTPSEAATTTPEVTTTPPAPTTTQAPAETTESTTTAPSTTTTTKAEAPTTDARAEATN
;
A
#
# COMPACT_ATOMS: atom_id res chain seq x y z
N MET A 1 22.36 89.64 17.92
CA MET A 1 21.44 88.84 18.76
C MET A 1 20.06 88.92 18.11
N ALA A 2 19.46 87.79 17.73
CA ALA A 2 18.14 87.75 17.06
C ALA A 2 17.52 86.33 17.05
N LEU A 3 18.30 85.31 16.65
CA LEU A 3 17.75 83.95 16.47
C LEU A 3 17.64 83.11 17.77
N ARG A 4 18.43 83.42 18.80
CA ARG A 4 18.48 82.62 20.06
C ARG A 4 17.28 82.84 20.99
N GLU A 5 16.58 83.97 20.91
CA GLU A 5 15.44 84.25 21.80
C GLU A 5 14.13 83.64 21.30
N PHE A 6 14.00 83.39 19.99
CA PHE A 6 12.82 82.76 19.41
C PHE A 6 12.64 81.31 19.92
N PHE A 7 13.71 80.51 19.86
CA PHE A 7 13.70 79.12 20.36
C PHE A 7 13.63 79.00 21.89
N ALA A 8 13.88 80.09 22.64
CA ALA A 8 13.74 80.09 24.10
C ALA A 8 12.26 80.14 24.54
N ARG A 9 11.36 80.74 23.75
CA ARG A 9 9.95 80.94 24.14
C ARG A 9 8.99 79.81 23.75
N HIS A 10 9.39 78.89 22.87
CA HIS A 10 8.55 77.75 22.44
C HIS A 10 8.95 76.38 23.02
N ARG A 11 9.90 76.32 23.96
CA ARG A 11 10.40 75.05 24.53
C ARG A 11 9.54 74.41 25.63
N LEU A 12 8.41 75.04 26.02
CA LEU A 12 7.54 74.54 27.11
C LEU A 12 6.24 73.87 26.63
N ALA A 13 5.97 73.81 25.31
CA ALA A 13 4.73 73.23 24.77
C ALA A 13 4.80 71.71 24.50
N SER A 14 6.00 71.13 24.38
CA SER A 14 6.19 69.77 23.88
C SER A 14 6.34 68.68 24.96
N ALA A 15 6.33 69.05 26.25
CA ALA A 15 6.63 68.14 27.37
C ALA A 15 5.42 67.39 27.95
N VAL A 16 4.19 67.70 27.52
CA VAL A 16 2.94 67.16 28.12
C VAL A 16 2.20 66.19 27.17
N ALA A 17 2.49 66.21 25.86
CA ALA A 17 1.78 65.39 24.88
C ALA A 17 2.19 63.89 24.93
N ALA A 18 3.42 63.57 25.32
CA ALA A 18 3.96 62.20 25.23
C ALA A 18 3.25 61.16 26.14
N PRO A 19 3.04 61.41 27.46
CA PRO A 19 2.41 60.41 28.33
C PRO A 19 0.90 60.24 28.07
N ALA A 20 0.22 61.26 27.55
CA ALA A 20 -1.22 61.21 27.29
C ALA A 20 -1.59 60.22 26.17
N VAL A 21 -0.83 60.21 25.07
CA VAL A 21 -1.07 59.31 23.94
C VAL A 21 -0.83 57.85 24.34
N LEU A 22 0.23 57.56 25.11
CA LEU A 22 0.50 56.21 25.62
C LEU A 22 -0.58 55.73 26.60
N GLY A 23 -1.08 56.61 27.49
CA GLY A 23 -2.17 56.28 28.40
C GLY A 23 -3.48 55.93 27.67
N VAL A 24 -3.84 56.69 26.63
CA VAL A 24 -5.03 56.39 25.81
C VAL A 24 -4.83 55.12 24.96
N ALA A 25 -3.65 54.92 24.37
CA ALA A 25 -3.35 53.70 23.61
C ALA A 25 -3.44 52.44 24.49
N ALA A 26 -2.88 52.48 25.70
CA ALA A 26 -2.98 51.39 26.67
C ALA A 26 -4.43 51.15 27.14
N ALA A 27 -5.20 52.21 27.38
CA ALA A 27 -6.60 52.08 27.78
C ALA A 27 -7.47 51.51 26.65
N VAL A 28 -7.26 51.93 25.39
CA VAL A 28 -7.97 51.40 24.22
C VAL A 28 -7.58 49.95 23.94
N ALA A 29 -6.30 49.60 24.04
CA ALA A 29 -5.84 48.21 23.93
C ALA A 29 -6.42 47.33 25.05
N ALA A 30 -6.49 47.84 26.29
CA ALA A 30 -7.14 47.13 27.39
C ALA A 30 -8.64 46.94 27.17
N THR A 31 -9.37 47.95 26.68
CA THR A 31 -10.79 47.76 26.33
C THR A 31 -10.97 46.79 25.16
N PHE A 32 -10.13 46.83 24.12
CA PHE A 32 -10.17 45.82 23.06
C PHE A 32 -9.78 44.41 23.55
N ALA A 33 -8.96 44.27 24.59
CA ALA A 33 -8.68 42.98 25.22
C ALA A 33 -9.84 42.46 26.11
N PHE A 34 -10.75 43.34 26.55
CA PHE A 34 -11.96 42.98 27.31
C PHE A 34 -13.27 43.04 26.49
N THR A 35 -13.21 43.53 25.24
CA THR A 35 -14.35 43.55 24.28
C THR A 35 -13.98 42.95 22.93
N ALA A 36 -12.84 42.29 22.80
CA ALA A 36 -12.81 41.07 22.05
C ALA A 36 -13.92 40.19 22.64
N ALA A 37 -14.88 39.80 21.81
CA ALA A 37 -15.54 38.53 22.05
C ALA A 37 -14.45 37.46 22.19
N PRO A 38 -14.69 36.33 22.88
CA PRO A 38 -13.86 35.17 22.60
C PRO A 38 -13.78 35.02 21.08
N GLU A 39 -12.60 34.67 20.55
CA GLU A 39 -12.63 33.99 19.26
C GLU A 39 -13.53 32.79 19.49
N GLU A 40 -14.69 32.79 18.83
CA GLU A 40 -15.38 31.55 18.49
C GLU A 40 -14.47 30.87 17.47
N ALA A 41 -13.36 30.33 17.97
CA ALA A 41 -12.77 29.11 17.47
C ALA A 41 -13.96 28.17 17.34
N ASP A 42 -14.32 27.87 16.09
CA ASP A 42 -15.55 27.15 15.79
C ASP A 42 -15.67 25.96 16.74
N THR A 43 -16.83 25.77 17.36
CA THR A 43 -17.16 24.48 17.98
C THR A 43 -17.49 23.46 16.89
N GLN A 44 -16.57 23.33 15.91
CA GLN A 44 -16.34 22.10 15.19
C GLN A 44 -16.15 21.01 16.23
N LEU A 45 -16.81 19.90 16.00
CA LEU A 45 -16.75 18.72 16.84
C LEU A 45 -15.45 17.97 16.50
N VAL A 46 -14.32 18.59 16.84
CA VAL A 46 -12.98 18.03 16.61
C VAL A 46 -12.85 16.78 17.49
N ALA A 47 -13.00 15.63 16.86
CA ALA A 47 -13.02 14.35 17.56
C ALA A 47 -11.67 14.10 18.28
N SER A 48 -11.76 13.76 19.56
CA SER A 48 -10.62 13.55 20.44
C SER A 48 -10.41 12.07 20.73
N VAL A 49 -9.16 11.64 20.89
CA VAL A 49 -8.83 10.30 21.40
C VAL A 49 -9.42 10.03 22.79
N THR A 50 -9.83 11.08 23.53
CA THR A 50 -10.52 10.95 24.83
C THR A 50 -11.99 10.54 24.72
N GLU A 51 -12.57 10.47 23.52
CA GLU A 51 -13.91 9.91 23.31
C GLU A 51 -13.85 8.39 23.19
N CYS A 52 -13.65 7.73 24.33
CA CYS A 52 -13.45 6.28 24.39
C CYS A 52 -14.58 5.49 23.71
N ARG A 53 -14.15 4.46 22.97
CA ARG A 53 -15.00 3.48 22.27
C ARG A 53 -14.68 2.09 22.82
N ASP A 54 -15.61 1.15 22.73
CA ASP A 54 -15.33 -0.26 23.05
C ASP A 54 -14.38 -0.85 22.01
N MET A 55 -14.54 -0.48 20.72
CA MET A 55 -13.58 -0.78 19.66
C MET A 55 -13.35 0.39 18.70
N VAL A 56 -12.10 0.56 18.23
CA VAL A 56 -11.72 1.46 17.15
C VAL A 56 -11.10 0.66 16.00
N THR A 57 -11.49 0.97 14.75
CA THR A 57 -10.83 0.41 13.56
C THR A 57 -9.86 1.40 12.94
N ILE A 58 -8.59 1.04 12.95
CA ILE A 58 -7.50 1.79 12.34
C ILE A 58 -7.45 1.44 10.85
N SER A 59 -7.75 2.43 10.01
CA SER A 59 -8.04 2.27 8.59
C SER A 59 -6.94 2.94 7.77
N VAL A 60 -6.23 2.18 6.94
CA VAL A 60 -5.13 2.69 6.10
C VAL A 60 -5.45 2.40 4.63
N ALA A 61 -5.97 3.42 3.98
CA ALA A 61 -6.36 3.36 2.57
C ALA A 61 -5.14 3.39 1.63
N GLY A 62 -5.41 3.14 0.35
CA GLY A 62 -4.40 3.10 -0.71
C GLY A 62 -3.93 4.48 -1.19
N ARG A 63 -3.12 4.46 -2.25
CA ARG A 63 -2.55 5.64 -2.92
C ARG A 63 -3.63 6.69 -3.21
N ASN A 64 -3.39 7.94 -2.82
CA ASN A 64 -4.28 9.12 -2.85
C ASN A 64 -5.53 9.12 -1.93
N ASP A 65 -5.91 8.01 -1.30
CA ASP A 65 -7.23 7.81 -0.68
C ASP A 65 -7.28 8.12 0.83
N THR A 66 -6.42 9.02 1.31
CA THR A 66 -6.23 9.32 2.73
C THR A 66 -6.65 10.73 3.14
N PRO A 67 -6.96 10.97 4.44
CA PRO A 67 -7.19 12.31 4.98
C PRO A 67 -6.02 13.26 4.70
N ARG A 68 -6.32 14.56 4.57
CA ARG A 68 -5.31 15.60 4.29
C ARG A 68 -5.51 16.82 5.17
N GLU A 69 -4.44 17.25 5.82
CA GLU A 69 -4.42 18.43 6.69
C GLU A 69 -4.92 19.67 5.92
N GLY A 70 -5.82 20.45 6.54
CA GLY A 70 -6.40 21.64 5.94
C GLY A 70 -7.54 21.41 4.94
N THR A 71 -7.88 20.15 4.62
CA THR A 71 -9.13 19.80 3.92
C THR A 71 -10.02 18.83 4.68
N THR A 72 -9.44 17.99 5.54
CA THR A 72 -10.14 17.07 6.44
C THR A 72 -10.06 17.59 7.88
N ALA A 73 -11.10 17.37 8.69
CA ALA A 73 -11.00 17.58 10.13
C ALA A 73 -10.16 16.46 10.74
N MET A 74 -9.05 16.83 11.38
CA MET A 74 -8.10 15.89 11.96
C MET A 74 -8.47 15.58 13.42
N LEU A 75 -8.21 14.34 13.86
CA LEU A 75 -8.27 13.95 15.27
C LEU A 75 -7.29 14.77 16.11
N VAL A 76 -7.57 14.88 17.42
CA VAL A 76 -6.64 15.46 18.39
C VAL A 76 -6.27 14.51 19.53
N ASP A 77 -5.07 14.69 20.06
CA ASP A 77 -4.59 14.04 21.28
C ASP A 77 -5.33 14.56 22.54
N ALA A 78 -5.04 13.99 23.70
CA ALA A 78 -5.63 14.39 24.97
C ALA A 78 -5.26 15.83 25.43
N ASN A 79 -4.38 16.53 24.71
CA ASN A 79 -3.96 17.91 24.95
C ASN A 79 -4.54 18.91 23.92
N GLY A 80 -5.19 18.43 22.85
CA GLY A 80 -5.67 19.24 21.73
C GLY A 80 -4.67 19.44 20.58
N ASN A 81 -3.56 18.70 20.55
CA ASN A 81 -2.63 18.69 19.41
C ASN A 81 -3.20 17.83 18.27
N PRO A 82 -3.06 18.23 16.99
CA PRO A 82 -3.53 17.42 15.87
C PRO A 82 -2.74 16.12 15.73
N LEU A 83 -3.46 15.03 15.48
CA LEU A 83 -2.92 13.71 15.15
C LEU A 83 -3.01 13.44 13.64
N PRO A 84 -2.16 12.57 13.09
CA PRO A 84 -2.15 12.23 11.66
C PRO A 84 -3.28 11.23 11.31
N ALA A 85 -4.51 11.54 11.67
CA ALA A 85 -5.70 10.73 11.36
C ALA A 85 -7.00 11.57 11.42
N ALA A 86 -8.09 11.04 10.86
CA ALA A 86 -9.43 11.63 10.90
C ALA A 86 -10.48 10.56 11.24
N LEU A 87 -11.67 10.94 11.71
CA LEU A 87 -12.80 10.00 11.73
C LEU A 87 -13.30 9.74 10.31
N SER A 88 -13.90 8.57 10.10
CA SER A 88 -14.69 8.28 8.89
C SER A 88 -15.93 9.20 8.72
N GLY A 89 -16.29 10.00 9.72
CA GLY A 89 -17.29 11.08 9.53
C GLY A 89 -16.76 12.27 8.72
N ASP A 90 -15.44 12.44 8.68
CA ASP A 90 -14.74 13.56 8.06
C ASP A 90 -13.95 13.16 6.79
N HIS A 91 -13.62 11.88 6.66
CA HIS A 91 -12.99 11.28 5.47
C HIS A 91 -13.77 10.05 4.98
N SER A 92 -13.92 9.93 3.66
CA SER A 92 -14.54 8.79 2.98
C SER A 92 -13.57 8.11 2.02
N SER A 93 -13.60 6.78 1.96
CA SER A 93 -12.81 5.92 1.06
C SER A 93 -13.75 4.98 0.30
N GLU A 94 -13.72 5.02 -1.03
CA GLU A 94 -14.50 4.13 -1.92
C GLU A 94 -14.28 2.65 -1.57
N TRP A 95 -13.05 2.32 -1.12
CA TRP A 95 -12.58 0.97 -0.87
C TRP A 95 -12.80 0.51 0.57
N LEU A 96 -12.45 1.35 1.55
CA LEU A 96 -12.48 0.94 2.96
C LEU A 96 -13.80 1.22 3.66
N ASP A 97 -14.61 2.21 3.24
CA ASP A 97 -15.89 2.50 3.92
C ASP A 97 -16.85 1.29 3.99
N PRO A 98 -17.01 0.45 2.93
CA PRO A 98 -17.80 -0.78 3.01
C PRO A 98 -17.33 -1.77 4.09
N VAL A 99 -16.03 -1.75 4.42
CA VAL A 99 -15.41 -2.69 5.38
C VAL A 99 -15.38 -2.11 6.78
N VAL A 100 -14.99 -0.84 6.94
CA VAL A 100 -14.74 -0.23 8.25
C VAL A 100 -15.97 0.44 8.84
N ASN A 101 -17.03 0.72 8.05
CA ASN A 101 -18.25 1.34 8.59
C ASN A 101 -19.36 0.35 8.93
N ALA A 102 -19.32 -0.87 8.39
CA ALA A 102 -20.32 -1.91 8.64
C ALA A 102 -20.70 -2.14 10.12
N PRO A 103 -19.79 -2.03 11.11
CA PRO A 103 -20.19 -2.23 12.51
C PRO A 103 -21.10 -1.13 13.08
N ARG A 104 -21.19 0.06 12.47
CA ARG A 104 -21.83 1.24 13.07
C ARG A 104 -23.31 1.08 13.38
N ASP A 105 -24.08 0.54 12.44
CA ASP A 105 -25.53 0.40 12.56
C ASP A 105 -25.94 -0.83 13.40
N ASP A 106 -24.94 -1.60 13.83
CA ASP A 106 -25.09 -2.93 14.42
C ASP A 106 -24.54 -3.01 15.88
N VAL A 107 -24.04 -1.88 16.39
CA VAL A 107 -23.66 -1.65 17.81
C VAL A 107 -24.32 -0.39 18.35
N ALA A 108 -24.18 -0.12 19.66
CA ALA A 108 -24.71 1.08 20.29
C ALA A 108 -24.00 2.35 19.82
N GLU A 109 -24.74 3.46 19.74
CA GLU A 109 -24.22 4.79 19.39
C GLU A 109 -23.01 5.15 20.29
N GLY A 110 -21.86 5.40 19.66
CA GLY A 110 -20.62 5.74 20.36
C GLY A 110 -19.82 4.56 20.94
N SER A 111 -20.27 3.30 20.77
CA SER A 111 -19.51 2.08 21.11
C SER A 111 -18.34 1.83 20.13
N TYR A 112 -18.46 2.30 18.89
CA TYR A 112 -17.51 2.04 17.81
C TYR A 112 -17.12 3.30 17.03
N ALA A 113 -15.90 3.32 16.48
CA ALA A 113 -15.48 4.30 15.48
C ALA A 113 -14.46 3.73 14.48
N ALA A 114 -14.56 4.13 13.21
CA ALA A 114 -13.50 3.95 12.22
C ALA A 114 -12.66 5.24 12.09
N VAL A 115 -11.35 5.08 12.10
CA VAL A 115 -10.32 6.13 12.09
C VAL A 115 -9.41 5.93 10.88
N TYR A 116 -9.34 6.91 9.98
CA TYR A 116 -8.47 6.88 8.81
C TYR A 116 -7.11 7.51 9.12
N ILE A 117 -6.02 6.80 8.84
CA ILE A 117 -4.65 7.31 9.00
C ILE A 117 -4.27 8.22 7.83
N ALA A 118 -3.84 9.43 8.14
CA ALA A 118 -3.24 10.35 7.18
C ALA A 118 -1.75 10.02 7.00
N TYR A 119 -1.33 9.74 5.78
CA TYR A 119 0.08 9.55 5.43
C TYR A 119 0.30 10.01 3.97
N PRO A 120 1.54 10.03 3.45
CA PRO A 120 1.79 10.56 2.11
C PRO A 120 1.03 9.86 0.97
N ALA A 121 0.66 8.57 1.12
CA ALA A 121 -0.19 7.80 0.21
C ALA A 121 0.18 7.96 -1.29
N ASN A 122 1.47 7.80 -1.61
CA ASN A 122 2.02 8.13 -2.92
C ASN A 122 3.31 7.38 -3.26
N MET A 123 3.61 7.31 -4.56
CA MET A 123 4.78 6.60 -5.09
C MET A 123 5.88 7.57 -5.55
N ALA A 124 5.92 8.80 -5.02
CA ALA A 124 7.04 9.72 -5.22
C ALA A 124 8.28 9.30 -4.42
N SER A 125 8.06 8.63 -3.27
CA SER A 125 9.05 7.81 -2.56
C SER A 125 8.31 6.77 -1.72
N TYR A 126 8.20 5.54 -2.24
CA TYR A 126 7.31 4.50 -1.68
C TYR A 126 7.65 4.15 -0.23
N GLU A 127 8.93 3.92 0.08
CA GLU A 127 9.34 3.57 1.45
C GLU A 127 9.16 4.75 2.42
N ASP A 128 9.35 6.01 1.99
CA ASP A 128 9.09 7.16 2.87
C ASP A 128 7.59 7.32 3.16
N ALA A 129 6.73 7.06 2.16
CA ALA A 129 5.29 7.05 2.33
C ALA A 129 4.84 5.95 3.29
N VAL A 130 5.22 4.69 3.03
CA VAL A 130 4.84 3.55 3.89
C VAL A 130 5.40 3.70 5.30
N ASN A 131 6.66 4.09 5.47
CA ASN A 131 7.25 4.25 6.81
C ASN A 131 6.60 5.42 7.60
N ALA A 132 6.16 6.49 6.93
CA ALA A 132 5.35 7.53 7.55
C ALA A 132 3.95 6.99 7.94
N GLY A 133 3.32 6.18 7.08
CA GLY A 133 2.06 5.50 7.41
C GLY A 133 2.17 4.60 8.65
N VAL A 134 3.24 3.80 8.75
CA VAL A 134 3.52 2.94 9.90
C VAL A 134 3.72 3.76 11.18
N ALA A 135 4.51 4.83 11.11
CA ALA A 135 4.74 5.72 12.25
C ALA A 135 3.45 6.41 12.72
N ASN A 136 2.64 6.93 11.78
CA ASN A 136 1.40 7.64 12.06
C ASN A 136 0.32 6.70 12.63
N ALA A 137 0.16 5.50 12.06
CA ALA A 137 -0.75 4.48 12.57
C ALA A 137 -0.40 4.07 14.00
N LYS A 138 0.88 3.79 14.28
CA LYS A 138 1.37 3.46 15.62
C LYS A 138 1.14 4.59 16.61
N GLN A 139 1.45 5.84 16.25
CA GLN A 139 1.20 7.01 17.11
C GLN A 139 -0.28 7.10 17.48
N VAL A 140 -1.18 7.03 16.50
CA VAL A 140 -2.63 7.14 16.72
C VAL A 140 -3.14 5.99 17.61
N MET A 141 -2.65 4.76 17.41
CA MET A 141 -2.96 3.62 18.29
C MET A 141 -2.50 3.85 19.73
N SER A 142 -1.27 4.32 19.94
CA SER A 142 -0.71 4.59 21.27
C SER A 142 -1.44 5.72 22.01
N GLU A 143 -1.78 6.80 21.31
CA GLU A 143 -2.53 7.94 21.90
C GLU A 143 -3.96 7.53 22.29
N ILE A 144 -4.63 6.71 21.48
CA ILE A 144 -5.95 6.13 21.82
C ILE A 144 -5.81 5.16 23.01
N ALA A 145 -4.82 4.27 23.01
CA ALA A 145 -4.62 3.32 24.10
C ALA A 145 -4.24 4.00 25.42
N ALA A 146 -3.48 5.10 25.38
CA ALA A 146 -3.12 5.89 26.56
C ALA A 146 -4.31 6.71 27.11
N ALA A 147 -5.17 7.24 26.23
CA ALA A 147 -6.38 7.96 26.63
C ALA A 147 -7.50 7.01 27.12
N CYS A 148 -7.61 5.83 26.51
CA CYS A 148 -8.70 4.87 26.71
C CYS A 148 -8.17 3.42 26.79
N PRO A 149 -7.57 2.99 27.93
CA PRO A 149 -6.87 1.69 28.03
C PRO A 149 -7.74 0.44 27.82
N ASP A 150 -9.06 0.57 28.02
CA ASP A 150 -10.00 -0.52 27.78
C ASP A 150 -10.37 -0.69 26.29
N THR A 151 -10.16 0.33 25.45
CA THR A 151 -10.50 0.31 24.01
C THR A 151 -9.77 -0.81 23.27
N LYS A 152 -10.51 -1.55 22.44
CA LYS A 152 -9.99 -2.60 21.57
C LYS A 152 -9.76 -2.06 20.16
N PHE A 153 -8.93 -2.76 19.39
CA PHE A 153 -8.55 -2.35 18.05
C PHE A 153 -8.85 -3.44 17.03
N SER A 154 -9.32 -3.03 15.84
CA SER A 154 -9.03 -3.76 14.61
C SER A 154 -8.21 -2.88 13.66
N ILE A 155 -7.52 -3.48 12.69
CA ILE A 155 -6.66 -2.75 11.75
C ILE A 155 -6.99 -3.22 10.33
N VAL A 156 -7.23 -2.29 9.41
CA VAL A 156 -7.66 -2.61 8.03
C VAL A 156 -6.81 -1.83 7.04
N GLY A 157 -6.12 -2.55 6.15
CA GLY A 157 -5.25 -1.96 5.13
C GLY A 157 -5.61 -2.43 3.72
N TYR A 158 -5.48 -1.53 2.74
CA TYR A 158 -5.63 -1.85 1.32
C TYR A 158 -4.50 -1.22 0.48
N SER A 159 -4.00 -1.95 -0.53
CA SER A 159 -3.04 -1.44 -1.51
C SER A 159 -1.73 -0.96 -0.85
N GLU A 160 -1.29 0.27 -1.08
CA GLU A 160 -0.15 0.88 -0.36
C GLU A 160 -0.33 0.85 1.17
N GLY A 161 -1.58 1.01 1.64
CA GLY A 161 -1.95 0.87 3.05
C GLY A 161 -1.94 -0.57 3.58
N ALA A 162 -1.92 -1.58 2.70
CA ALA A 162 -1.76 -2.98 3.10
C ALA A 162 -0.33 -3.29 3.55
N ASP A 163 0.70 -2.68 2.93
CA ASP A 163 2.09 -2.76 3.43
C ASP A 163 2.21 -2.05 4.79
N VAL A 164 1.60 -0.87 4.94
CA VAL A 164 1.54 -0.16 6.22
C VAL A 164 0.93 -1.04 7.31
N VAL A 165 -0.27 -1.60 7.08
CA VAL A 165 -0.97 -2.43 8.08
C VAL A 165 -0.23 -3.73 8.34
N ARG A 166 0.38 -4.35 7.33
CA ARG A 166 1.24 -5.52 7.52
C ARG A 166 2.41 -5.21 8.45
N ARG A 167 3.17 -4.15 8.17
CA ARG A 167 4.32 -3.72 8.99
C ARG A 167 3.88 -3.36 10.42
N VAL A 168 2.76 -2.63 10.59
CA VAL A 168 2.18 -2.34 11.91
C VAL A 168 1.78 -3.61 12.65
N ALA A 169 1.08 -4.54 12.02
CA ALA A 169 0.65 -5.80 12.64
C ALA A 169 1.84 -6.70 13.01
N MET A 170 2.88 -6.75 12.17
CA MET A 170 4.12 -7.47 12.49
C MET A 170 4.89 -6.83 13.65
N GLU A 171 4.95 -5.51 13.74
CA GLU A 171 5.57 -4.82 14.90
C GLU A 171 4.74 -5.01 16.19
N VAL A 172 3.42 -4.86 16.12
CA VAL A 172 2.51 -5.09 17.26
C VAL A 172 2.51 -6.56 17.70
N GLY A 173 2.67 -7.50 16.78
CA GLY A 173 2.74 -8.93 17.08
C GLY A 173 4.03 -9.39 17.75
N HIS A 174 5.16 -8.71 17.51
CA HIS A 174 6.50 -9.11 17.97
C HIS A 174 7.12 -8.20 19.04
N GLN A 175 6.45 -7.12 19.46
CA GLN A 175 6.89 -6.34 20.62
C GLN A 175 6.82 -7.18 21.91
N GLU A 176 7.81 -6.96 22.78
CA GLU A 176 7.80 -7.43 24.17
C GLU A 176 7.46 -6.24 25.08
N PRO A 177 6.81 -6.47 26.25
CA PRO A 177 6.50 -5.40 27.19
C PRO A 177 7.78 -4.82 27.84
N GLY A 178 7.71 -3.55 28.24
CA GLY A 178 8.79 -2.82 28.90
C GLY A 178 9.11 -3.30 30.32
N GLN A 179 10.06 -2.65 30.99
CA GLN A 179 10.45 -2.99 32.38
C GLN A 179 9.40 -2.56 33.42
N ASP A 180 8.51 -1.66 33.01
CA ASP A 180 7.27 -1.21 33.63
C ASP A 180 6.12 -2.23 33.42
N GLY A 181 6.20 -3.04 32.36
CA GLY A 181 5.15 -3.95 31.90
C GLY A 181 4.24 -3.36 30.81
N GLU A 182 4.56 -2.17 30.29
CA GLU A 182 3.76 -1.48 29.28
C GLU A 182 4.27 -1.78 27.85
N TYR A 183 3.37 -1.85 26.88
CA TYR A 183 3.73 -2.11 25.47
C TYR A 183 3.98 -0.80 24.72
N GLY A 184 5.00 -0.80 23.84
CA GLY A 184 5.46 0.41 23.14
C GLY A 184 4.56 0.92 22.03
N ILE A 185 3.55 0.14 21.61
CA ILE A 185 2.52 0.56 20.65
C ILE A 185 1.13 0.45 21.27
N VAL A 186 0.75 -0.78 21.65
CA VAL A 186 -0.52 -1.18 22.25
C VAL A 186 -0.34 -2.60 22.81
N ASP A 187 -1.14 -3.05 23.78
CA ASP A 187 -1.16 -4.47 24.14
C ASP A 187 -1.65 -5.33 22.96
N PRO A 188 -0.93 -6.39 22.53
CA PRO A 188 -1.41 -7.29 21.48
C PRO A 188 -2.75 -7.96 21.81
N ASP A 189 -3.06 -8.20 23.09
CA ASP A 189 -4.35 -8.76 23.55
C ASP A 189 -5.52 -7.78 23.31
N ASN A 190 -5.24 -6.47 23.10
CA ASN A 190 -6.23 -5.45 22.72
C ASN A 190 -6.48 -5.38 21.20
N VAL A 191 -5.64 -5.99 20.36
CA VAL A 191 -5.91 -6.11 18.91
C VAL A 191 -6.73 -7.39 18.66
N LEU A 192 -7.95 -7.22 18.16
CA LEU A 192 -8.90 -8.31 17.99
C LEU A 192 -8.79 -8.98 16.63
N GLY A 193 -8.49 -8.20 15.58
CA GLY A 193 -8.34 -8.69 14.22
C GLY A 193 -7.66 -7.69 13.28
N VAL A 194 -6.96 -8.20 12.27
CA VAL A 194 -6.28 -7.42 11.22
C VAL A 194 -6.75 -7.90 9.85
N VAL A 195 -7.20 -6.99 8.99
CA VAL A 195 -7.56 -7.26 7.60
C VAL A 195 -6.54 -6.59 6.67
N ILE A 196 -6.04 -7.34 5.69
CA ILE A 196 -5.06 -6.88 4.72
C ILE A 196 -5.58 -7.25 3.33
N LEU A 197 -6.03 -6.27 2.56
CA LEU A 197 -6.50 -6.41 1.18
C LEU A 197 -5.34 -6.10 0.22
N ALA A 198 -4.98 -7.04 -0.66
CA ALA A 198 -3.80 -6.96 -1.52
C ALA A 198 -2.47 -6.92 -0.74
N ASP A 199 -2.30 -7.83 0.24
CA ASP A 199 -1.07 -7.97 1.06
C ASP A 199 0.21 -8.15 0.21
N PRO A 200 1.13 -7.17 0.18
CA PRO A 200 2.32 -7.24 -0.65
C PRO A 200 3.47 -8.05 -0.02
N GLY A 201 3.36 -8.45 1.24
CA GLY A 201 4.35 -9.29 1.92
C GLY A 201 3.93 -10.76 2.07
N ARG A 202 2.78 -11.15 1.50
CA ARG A 202 2.25 -12.52 1.48
C ARG A 202 3.29 -13.54 0.95
N SER A 203 3.44 -14.69 1.60
CA SER A 203 4.38 -15.74 1.18
C SER A 203 3.77 -16.68 0.13
N THR A 204 4.63 -17.34 -0.65
CA THR A 204 4.20 -18.43 -1.55
C THR A 204 3.51 -19.55 -0.77
N GLY A 205 2.27 -19.84 -1.13
CA GLY A 205 1.48 -20.92 -0.53
C GLY A 205 0.76 -20.55 0.77
N ASP A 206 0.81 -19.29 1.21
CA ASP A 206 0.02 -18.82 2.34
C ASP A 206 -1.48 -18.92 2.05
N GLY A 207 -2.23 -19.39 3.07
CA GLY A 207 -3.68 -19.29 3.10
C GLY A 207 -4.14 -17.91 3.62
N PRO A 208 -5.39 -17.52 3.38
CA PRO A 208 -5.91 -16.20 3.75
C PRO A 208 -5.90 -15.89 5.26
N PHE A 209 -5.68 -16.86 6.15
CA PHE A 209 -5.67 -16.62 7.60
C PHE A 209 -4.33 -17.03 8.25
N PRO A 210 -3.27 -16.21 8.12
CA PRO A 210 -1.96 -16.49 8.70
C PRO A 210 -2.01 -16.88 10.19
N GLY A 211 -1.51 -18.08 10.49
CA GLY A 211 -1.37 -18.60 11.85
C GLY A 211 -2.63 -19.18 12.51
N ALA A 212 -3.79 -19.15 11.85
CA ALA A 212 -5.05 -19.70 12.38
C ALA A 212 -5.05 -21.25 12.43
N GLU A 213 -5.96 -21.85 13.22
CA GLU A 213 -6.11 -23.32 13.33
C GLU A 213 -6.44 -23.98 11.97
N ASP A 214 -7.21 -23.30 11.12
CA ASP A 214 -7.39 -23.67 9.71
C ASP A 214 -7.17 -22.45 8.79
N PRO A 215 -5.92 -22.21 8.32
CA PRO A 215 -5.52 -20.98 7.63
C PRO A 215 -6.17 -20.78 6.25
N TYR A 216 -7.03 -21.71 5.83
CA TYR A 216 -7.81 -21.67 4.58
C TYR A 216 -9.31 -21.47 4.79
N ALA A 217 -9.80 -21.56 6.03
CA ALA A 217 -11.23 -21.50 6.34
C ALA A 217 -11.66 -20.17 6.94
N ASN A 218 -11.03 -19.73 8.04
CA ASN A 218 -11.41 -18.54 8.80
C ASN A 218 -10.32 -18.13 9.81
N PRO A 219 -10.36 -16.89 10.36
CA PRO A 219 -9.61 -16.51 11.55
C PRO A 219 -10.06 -17.29 12.79
N ASP A 220 -9.23 -17.33 13.83
CA ASP A 220 -9.58 -17.97 15.10
C ASP A 220 -10.65 -17.16 15.84
N GLY A 221 -11.73 -17.82 16.28
CA GLY A 221 -12.89 -17.15 16.89
C GLY A 221 -13.89 -16.54 15.92
N PHE A 222 -13.87 -16.96 14.65
CA PHE A 222 -14.90 -16.61 13.69
C PHE A 222 -15.32 -17.83 12.85
N ASP A 223 -16.27 -18.62 13.35
CA ASP A 223 -16.69 -19.92 12.78
C ASP A 223 -17.30 -19.84 11.35
N GLN A 224 -17.44 -18.64 10.78
CA GLN A 224 -17.92 -18.43 9.42
C GLN A 224 -16.79 -18.64 8.42
N LYS A 225 -16.94 -19.64 7.55
CA LYS A 225 -15.95 -19.94 6.52
C LYS A 225 -15.98 -18.91 5.40
N TYR A 226 -14.81 -18.39 5.06
CA TYR A 226 -14.58 -17.56 3.88
C TYR A 226 -14.74 -18.39 2.59
N GLN A 227 -14.15 -19.58 2.56
CA GLN A 227 -14.22 -20.48 1.41
C GLN A 227 -14.19 -21.96 1.82
N ASN A 228 -14.67 -22.82 0.91
CA ASN A 228 -14.51 -24.28 1.01
C ASN A 228 -13.17 -24.78 0.43
N GLY A 229 -12.45 -23.95 -0.31
CA GLY A 229 -11.19 -24.30 -0.97
C GLY A 229 -9.97 -24.30 -0.05
N ARG A 230 -9.01 -25.20 -0.32
CA ARG A 230 -7.69 -25.25 0.33
C ARG A 230 -6.53 -25.03 -0.65
N LYS A 231 -6.82 -24.46 -1.82
CA LYS A 231 -5.79 -24.07 -2.81
C LYS A 231 -5.42 -22.61 -2.50
N PRO A 232 -4.14 -22.28 -2.23
CA PRO A 232 -3.73 -20.89 -2.11
C PRO A 232 -3.80 -20.19 -3.48
N VAL A 233 -3.85 -18.86 -3.43
CA VAL A 233 -3.60 -18.02 -4.61
C VAL A 233 -2.17 -18.31 -5.12
N PRO A 234 -1.91 -18.33 -6.43
CA PRO A 234 -0.55 -18.51 -6.96
C PRO A 234 0.42 -17.40 -6.55
N GLY A 235 1.73 -17.67 -6.66
CA GLY A 235 2.76 -16.65 -6.48
C GLY A 235 2.95 -16.15 -5.04
N SER A 236 3.74 -15.09 -4.89
CA SER A 236 4.01 -14.38 -3.63
C SER A 236 3.51 -12.93 -3.69
N GLY A 237 3.58 -12.20 -2.59
CA GLY A 237 3.53 -10.74 -2.63
C GLY A 237 4.74 -10.13 -3.35
N ALA A 238 4.59 -8.89 -3.82
CA ALA A 238 5.63 -8.14 -4.54
C ALA A 238 6.81 -7.71 -3.66
N LEU A 239 6.64 -7.70 -2.34
CA LEU A 239 7.60 -7.24 -1.33
C LEU A 239 8.01 -8.39 -0.40
N PRO A 240 8.71 -9.45 -0.88
CA PRO A 240 9.11 -10.58 -0.04
C PRO A 240 10.00 -10.18 1.16
N GLY A 241 10.66 -9.02 1.10
CA GLY A 241 11.38 -8.42 2.23
C GLY A 241 10.51 -7.95 3.41
N THR A 242 9.18 -7.91 3.27
CA THR A 242 8.22 -7.68 4.37
C THR A 242 7.48 -8.96 4.79
N SER A 243 7.82 -10.11 4.21
CA SER A 243 7.24 -11.41 4.57
C SER A 243 7.66 -11.89 5.97
N GLY A 244 6.87 -12.80 6.54
CA GLY A 244 7.00 -13.31 7.91
C GLY A 244 5.64 -13.63 8.53
N ASP A 245 5.65 -14.19 9.73
CA ASP A 245 4.44 -14.38 10.53
C ASP A 245 4.08 -13.11 11.33
N PHE A 246 3.03 -13.17 12.15
CA PHE A 246 2.50 -12.02 12.89
C PHE A 246 2.63 -12.16 14.42
N GLY A 247 3.55 -13.00 14.90
CA GLY A 247 3.85 -13.16 16.34
C GLY A 247 2.62 -13.52 17.17
N SER A 248 2.30 -12.68 18.16
CA SER A 248 1.11 -12.80 19.01
C SER A 248 -0.22 -12.49 18.30
N LEU A 249 -0.19 -11.92 17.10
CA LEU A 249 -1.37 -11.69 16.26
C LEU A 249 -1.66 -12.82 15.26
N ASN A 250 -0.83 -13.87 15.20
CA ASN A 250 -1.14 -15.07 14.43
C ASN A 250 -2.53 -15.63 14.82
N GLY A 251 -3.33 -16.05 13.83
CA GLY A 251 -4.73 -16.45 14.02
C GLY A 251 -5.74 -15.29 14.01
N LYS A 252 -5.28 -14.05 14.27
CA LYS A 252 -6.07 -12.80 14.22
C LYS A 252 -5.86 -12.02 12.91
N ILE A 253 -5.41 -12.67 11.83
CA ILE A 253 -5.09 -12.04 10.54
C ILE A 253 -6.00 -12.58 9.44
N ALA A 254 -6.51 -11.70 8.59
CA ALA A 254 -7.15 -12.01 7.32
C ALA A 254 -6.41 -11.29 6.18
N SER A 255 -5.51 -12.01 5.51
CA SER A 255 -4.68 -11.54 4.39
C SER A 255 -5.32 -12.01 3.08
N PHE A 256 -6.11 -11.15 2.45
CA PHE A 256 -6.81 -11.45 1.21
C PHE A 256 -5.98 -11.06 -0.02
N CYS A 257 -6.04 -11.92 -1.03
CA CYS A 257 -5.36 -11.72 -2.30
C CYS A 257 -6.22 -12.25 -3.46
N SER A 258 -6.28 -11.51 -4.55
CA SER A 258 -6.95 -11.90 -5.80
C SER A 258 -5.97 -12.58 -6.77
N ASP A 259 -6.39 -13.65 -7.44
CA ASP A 259 -5.56 -14.37 -8.43
C ASP A 259 -5.30 -13.46 -9.65
N GLY A 260 -4.06 -12.96 -9.79
CA GLY A 260 -3.66 -12.00 -10.82
C GLY A 260 -3.42 -10.57 -10.34
N ASP A 261 -3.69 -10.22 -9.08
CA ASP A 261 -3.23 -8.96 -8.49
C ASP A 261 -1.72 -9.03 -8.23
N LEU A 262 -0.89 -8.44 -9.10
CA LEU A 262 0.57 -8.51 -8.98
C LEU A 262 1.13 -7.87 -7.71
N THR A 263 0.31 -7.15 -6.93
CA THR A 263 0.68 -6.67 -5.59
C THR A 263 0.90 -7.83 -4.64
N CYS A 264 -0.03 -8.79 -4.62
CA CYS A 264 -0.08 -9.89 -3.65
C CYS A 264 0.11 -11.28 -4.27
N SER A 265 0.00 -11.40 -5.61
CA SER A 265 0.01 -12.62 -6.44
C SER A 265 1.08 -12.55 -7.55
N ALA A 266 2.22 -11.92 -7.27
CA ALA A 266 3.37 -11.82 -8.15
C ALA A 266 3.94 -13.21 -8.52
N PRO A 267 4.15 -13.53 -9.82
CA PRO A 267 4.68 -14.83 -10.22
C PRO A 267 6.17 -15.04 -9.85
N GLU A 268 6.41 -16.00 -8.96
CA GLU A 268 7.73 -16.41 -8.42
C GLU A 268 8.86 -16.52 -9.46
N ASN A 269 8.54 -17.01 -10.66
CA ASN A 269 9.51 -17.32 -11.70
C ASN A 269 10.05 -16.09 -12.46
N ILE A 270 9.72 -14.87 -12.04
CA ILE A 270 10.08 -13.63 -12.74
C ILE A 270 11.00 -12.76 -11.88
N SER A 271 12.28 -13.15 -11.79
CA SER A 271 13.35 -12.32 -11.21
C SER A 271 13.38 -10.89 -11.76
N LEU A 272 12.97 -10.69 -13.01
CA LEU A 272 12.86 -9.37 -13.63
C LEU A 272 11.74 -8.51 -13.03
N LEU A 273 10.65 -9.11 -12.54
CA LEU A 273 9.56 -8.41 -11.86
C LEU A 273 10.01 -7.97 -10.46
N ASN A 274 10.66 -8.85 -9.70
CA ASN A 274 11.19 -8.50 -8.38
C ASN A 274 12.26 -7.39 -8.48
N LEU A 275 13.13 -7.45 -9.49
CA LEU A 275 14.07 -6.36 -9.81
C LEU A 275 13.34 -5.07 -10.23
N ALA A 276 12.24 -5.17 -11.00
CA ALA A 276 11.43 -4.02 -11.39
C ALA A 276 10.74 -3.36 -10.19
N VAL A 277 10.16 -4.14 -9.27
CA VAL A 277 9.54 -3.64 -8.03
C VAL A 277 10.60 -2.98 -7.14
N ASN A 278 11.76 -3.62 -6.94
CA ASN A 278 12.88 -3.05 -6.18
C ASN A 278 13.38 -1.73 -6.78
N VAL A 279 13.49 -1.62 -8.10
CA VAL A 279 13.81 -0.36 -8.79
C VAL A 279 12.68 0.66 -8.64
N GLY A 280 11.42 0.25 -8.83
CA GLY A 280 10.23 1.10 -8.75
C GLY A 280 10.07 1.79 -7.39
N ARG A 281 10.29 1.06 -6.29
CA ARG A 281 10.30 1.58 -4.91
C ARG A 281 11.30 2.72 -4.67
N GLN A 282 12.32 2.83 -5.53
CA GLN A 282 13.38 3.86 -5.46
C GLN A 282 13.19 5.00 -6.47
N LEU A 283 12.15 4.96 -7.30
CA LEU A 283 11.84 5.97 -8.30
C LEU A 283 10.67 6.84 -7.85
N ASN A 284 10.61 8.07 -8.36
CA ASN A 284 9.41 8.88 -8.29
C ASN A 284 8.43 8.42 -9.39
N VAL A 285 7.66 7.37 -9.08
CA VAL A 285 6.71 6.76 -10.01
C VAL A 285 5.56 7.72 -10.33
N ASP A 286 5.14 8.55 -9.38
CA ASP A 286 4.13 9.60 -9.62
C ASP A 286 4.57 10.59 -10.71
N ALA A 287 5.85 10.99 -10.73
CA ALA A 287 6.41 11.85 -11.76
C ALA A 287 6.60 11.12 -13.09
N LEU A 288 7.00 9.84 -13.07
CA LEU A 288 7.10 9.01 -14.28
C LEU A 288 5.74 8.76 -14.94
N GLU A 289 4.68 8.55 -14.15
CA GLU A 289 3.30 8.41 -14.64
C GLU A 289 2.77 9.74 -15.23
N ARG A 290 2.98 10.84 -14.49
CA ARG A 290 2.43 12.16 -14.83
C ARG A 290 3.19 12.91 -15.95
N GLU A 291 4.51 12.68 -16.07
CA GLU A 291 5.37 13.40 -17.02
C GLU A 291 6.04 12.50 -18.07
N GLY A 292 6.05 11.17 -17.86
CA GLY A 292 6.81 10.24 -18.67
C GLY A 292 8.32 10.31 -18.40
N LEU A 293 9.11 9.76 -19.32
CA LEU A 293 10.58 9.88 -19.32
C LEU A 293 11.02 11.25 -19.88
N THR A 294 11.07 12.24 -18.99
CA THR A 294 11.64 13.56 -19.26
C THR A 294 13.16 13.56 -19.03
N PRO A 295 13.89 14.62 -19.40
CA PRO A 295 15.30 14.76 -19.01
C PRO A 295 15.55 14.80 -17.50
N ALA A 296 14.53 15.03 -16.67
CA ALA A 296 14.63 14.98 -15.21
C ALA A 296 14.37 13.56 -14.68
N THR A 297 13.18 13.00 -14.94
CA THR A 297 12.84 11.64 -14.49
C THR A 297 13.75 10.56 -15.10
N GLY A 298 14.26 10.78 -16.32
CA GLY A 298 15.29 9.96 -16.92
C GLY A 298 16.68 10.09 -16.29
N GLN A 299 17.00 11.21 -15.63
CA GLN A 299 18.19 11.31 -14.77
C GLN A 299 17.98 10.57 -13.45
N ASP A 300 16.80 10.65 -12.84
CA ASP A 300 16.48 9.91 -11.62
C ASP A 300 16.58 8.40 -11.83
N VAL A 301 16.01 7.88 -12.93
CA VAL A 301 16.18 6.49 -13.38
C VAL A 301 17.65 6.12 -13.58
N ALA A 302 18.44 6.98 -14.23
CA ALA A 302 19.87 6.72 -14.44
C ALA A 302 20.68 6.73 -13.14
N VAL A 303 20.31 7.56 -12.16
CA VAL A 303 20.93 7.62 -10.83
C VAL A 303 20.61 6.37 -10.01
N VAL A 304 19.36 5.91 -10.00
CA VAL A 304 18.96 4.68 -9.28
C VAL A 304 19.64 3.45 -9.88
N LEU A 305 19.56 3.26 -11.21
CA LEU A 305 20.20 2.13 -11.87
C LEU A 305 21.73 2.19 -11.76
N GLY A 306 22.33 3.39 -11.82
CA GLY A 306 23.76 3.60 -11.59
C GLY A 306 24.18 3.26 -10.16
N ARG A 307 23.37 3.63 -9.15
CA ARG A 307 23.58 3.23 -7.75
C ARG A 307 23.57 1.72 -7.59
N ILE A 308 22.52 1.05 -8.07
CA ILE A 308 22.37 -0.42 -7.97
C ILE A 308 23.54 -1.13 -8.64
N ALA A 309 23.95 -0.72 -9.85
CA ALA A 309 25.11 -1.31 -10.53
C ALA A 309 26.41 -1.13 -9.73
N MET A 310 26.65 0.05 -9.15
CA MET A 310 27.83 0.29 -8.30
C MET A 310 27.79 -0.53 -7.00
N THR A 311 26.62 -0.71 -6.38
CA THR A 311 26.44 -1.58 -5.21
C THR A 311 26.69 -3.05 -5.57
N ALA A 312 26.21 -3.53 -6.72
CA ALA A 312 26.47 -4.89 -7.20
C ALA A 312 27.97 -5.18 -7.37
N PHE A 313 28.72 -4.26 -7.98
CA PHE A 313 30.18 -4.42 -8.09
C PHE A 313 30.89 -4.35 -6.73
N ALA A 314 30.38 -3.57 -5.76
CA ALA A 314 30.93 -3.51 -4.41
C ALA A 314 30.64 -4.79 -3.58
N ASP A 315 29.45 -5.36 -3.70
CA ASP A 315 29.05 -6.64 -3.09
C ASP A 315 29.96 -7.76 -3.61
N ILE A 316 30.05 -7.94 -4.94
CA ILE A 316 30.93 -8.95 -5.57
C ILE A 316 32.40 -8.74 -5.19
N ALA A 317 32.89 -7.50 -5.16
CA ALA A 317 34.27 -7.22 -4.74
C ALA A 317 34.52 -7.47 -3.24
N SER A 318 33.48 -7.54 -2.40
CA SER A 318 33.58 -7.93 -0.99
C SER A 318 33.57 -9.45 -0.78
N GLN A 319 33.09 -10.22 -1.77
CA GLN A 319 33.01 -11.68 -1.74
C GLN A 319 34.24 -12.33 -2.42
N PRO A 320 35.26 -12.79 -1.70
CA PRO A 320 36.54 -13.21 -2.29
C PRO A 320 36.44 -14.44 -3.22
N ASN A 321 35.39 -15.25 -3.07
CA ASN A 321 35.18 -16.48 -3.84
C ASN A 321 33.95 -16.42 -4.78
N TRP A 322 33.34 -15.25 -5.03
CA TRP A 322 32.10 -15.15 -5.83
C TRP A 322 32.23 -15.75 -7.23
N MET A 323 33.40 -15.58 -7.87
CA MET A 323 33.73 -16.19 -9.17
C MET A 323 33.81 -17.74 -9.15
N ALA A 324 33.63 -18.37 -7.99
CA ALA A 324 33.64 -19.81 -7.76
C ALA A 324 32.46 -20.31 -6.91
N SER A 325 31.44 -19.46 -6.68
CA SER A 325 30.13 -19.86 -6.15
C SER A 325 29.10 -19.97 -7.26
N ASP A 326 27.98 -20.63 -6.99
CA ASP A 326 26.85 -20.73 -7.94
C ASP A 326 25.98 -19.45 -8.00
N GLU A 327 26.27 -18.42 -7.19
CA GLU A 327 25.52 -17.15 -7.18
C GLU A 327 25.66 -16.37 -8.50
N THR A 328 24.52 -16.13 -9.17
CA THR A 328 24.47 -15.40 -10.43
C THR A 328 24.51 -13.88 -10.23
N PHE A 329 24.93 -13.16 -11.28
CA PHE A 329 24.85 -11.69 -11.29
C PHE A 329 23.41 -11.16 -11.15
N LEU A 330 22.39 -11.96 -11.51
CA LEU A 330 20.98 -11.58 -11.34
C LEU A 330 20.54 -11.67 -9.88
N GLU A 331 21.02 -12.66 -9.13
CA GLU A 331 20.78 -12.77 -7.68
C GLU A 331 21.50 -11.67 -6.89
N VAL A 332 22.73 -11.30 -7.31
CA VAL A 332 23.40 -10.09 -6.79
C VAL A 332 22.55 -8.84 -7.08
N LEU A 333 22.09 -8.64 -8.32
CA LEU A 333 21.24 -7.50 -8.67
C LEU A 333 19.92 -7.49 -7.88
N LEU A 334 19.30 -8.65 -7.65
CA LEU A 334 18.12 -8.76 -6.79
C LEU A 334 18.44 -8.32 -5.35
N ARG A 335 19.49 -8.89 -4.73
CA ARG A 335 19.92 -8.52 -3.36
C ARG A 335 20.22 -7.02 -3.24
N VAL A 336 21.05 -6.47 -4.13
CA VAL A 336 21.55 -5.08 -4.01
C VAL A 336 20.59 -4.03 -4.58
N SER A 337 19.48 -4.44 -5.19
CA SER A 337 18.40 -3.54 -5.59
C SER A 337 17.35 -3.33 -4.51
N ASP A 338 17.24 -4.20 -3.50
CA ASP A 338 16.30 -4.00 -2.39
C ASP A 338 16.63 -2.71 -1.63
N PRO A 339 15.69 -1.76 -1.47
CA PRO A 339 15.83 -0.59 -0.59
C PRO A 339 16.33 -0.92 0.82
N ALA A 340 16.04 -2.13 1.35
CA ALA A 340 16.48 -2.56 2.67
C ALA A 340 17.93 -3.08 2.73
N TYR A 341 18.61 -3.24 1.58
CA TYR A 341 19.95 -3.85 1.50
C TYR A 341 21.00 -3.08 2.30
N LYS A 342 21.82 -3.84 3.05
CA LYS A 342 22.93 -3.32 3.86
C LYS A 342 24.24 -3.99 3.42
N PRO A 343 25.27 -3.22 2.98
CA PRO A 343 26.54 -3.78 2.56
C PRO A 343 27.19 -4.67 3.64
N GLY A 344 27.56 -5.89 3.26
CA GLY A 344 28.19 -6.86 4.15
C GLY A 344 27.24 -7.82 4.88
N THR A 345 25.92 -7.71 4.67
CA THR A 345 24.99 -8.81 5.00
C THR A 345 25.25 -9.99 4.04
N PRO A 346 25.58 -11.21 4.54
CA PRO A 346 25.81 -12.36 3.68
C PRO A 346 24.55 -12.78 2.91
N ALA A 347 24.74 -13.44 1.76
CA ALA A 347 23.69 -14.20 1.11
C ALA A 347 23.15 -15.30 2.06
N PRO A 348 21.84 -15.61 2.05
CA PRO A 348 21.32 -16.83 2.65
C PRO A 348 22.03 -18.04 2.03
N GLN A 349 22.76 -18.82 2.84
CA GLN A 349 23.49 -19.98 2.33
C GLN A 349 22.58 -21.23 2.31
N ASP A 350 22.19 -21.64 1.11
CA ASP A 350 21.60 -22.96 0.89
C ASP A 350 22.67 -24.04 1.17
N PRO A 351 22.45 -25.02 2.07
CA PRO A 351 23.55 -25.80 2.66
C PRO A 351 24.05 -26.95 1.78
N ALA A 352 24.70 -26.62 0.65
CA ALA A 352 25.24 -27.57 -0.32
C ALA A 352 26.72 -27.32 -0.67
N GLN A 353 27.61 -27.97 0.09
CA GLN A 353 29.00 -28.33 -0.26
C GLN A 353 30.01 -27.20 -0.56
N ALA A 354 31.06 -27.16 0.27
CA ALA A 354 32.32 -26.48 -0.07
C ALA A 354 33.44 -27.52 -0.20
N ASP A 355 34.05 -27.62 -1.39
CA ASP A 355 35.31 -28.32 -1.62
C ASP A 355 36.32 -27.31 -2.19
N ALA A 356 37.47 -27.15 -1.52
CA ALA A 356 38.31 -25.96 -1.70
C ALA A 356 39.35 -26.09 -2.83
N ILE A 357 39.45 -25.07 -3.68
CA ILE A 357 40.48 -24.94 -4.73
C ILE A 357 41.32 -23.67 -4.49
N ALA A 358 42.60 -23.71 -4.89
CA ALA A 358 43.65 -22.82 -4.37
C ALA A 358 43.61 -21.36 -4.89
N VAL A 359 43.95 -20.43 -3.99
CA VAL A 359 43.88 -18.97 -4.17
C VAL A 359 45.11 -18.41 -4.91
N GLU A 360 45.33 -18.81 -6.18
CA GLU A 360 46.52 -18.39 -6.94
C GLU A 360 46.27 -17.79 -8.35
N GLN A 361 45.06 -17.33 -8.68
CA GLN A 361 44.84 -16.44 -9.86
C GLN A 361 43.83 -15.28 -9.59
N MET A 362 44.12 -14.42 -8.62
CA MET A 362 43.42 -13.12 -8.51
C MET A 362 43.98 -12.11 -9.53
N SER A 363 43.23 -11.85 -10.60
CA SER A 363 43.39 -10.62 -11.40
C SER A 363 42.68 -9.45 -10.70
N PRO A 364 43.28 -8.26 -10.63
CA PRO A 364 42.67 -7.13 -9.93
C PRO A 364 41.49 -6.54 -10.73
N LEU A 365 40.27 -6.64 -10.18
CA LEU A 365 39.05 -6.00 -10.69
C LEU A 365 39.08 -4.45 -10.64
N ALA A 366 40.21 -3.84 -10.32
CA ALA A 366 40.44 -2.39 -10.25
C ALA A 366 40.33 -1.66 -11.62
N TYR A 367 40.08 -2.39 -12.71
CA TYR A 367 39.80 -1.84 -14.04
C TYR A 367 38.58 -2.52 -14.66
N LEU A 368 37.38 -2.15 -14.21
CA LEU A 368 36.19 -2.27 -15.06
C LEU A 368 36.41 -1.31 -16.26
N PRO A 369 36.42 -1.79 -17.52
CA PRO A 369 36.60 -0.88 -18.66
C PRO A 369 35.44 0.11 -18.75
N GLN A 370 35.73 1.37 -19.04
CA GLN A 370 34.69 2.38 -19.35
C GLN A 370 33.72 1.93 -20.45
N LYS A 371 34.15 0.97 -21.28
CA LYS A 371 33.32 0.31 -22.30
C LYS A 371 32.12 -0.44 -21.71
N ILE A 372 32.27 -1.16 -20.60
CA ILE A 372 31.17 -1.87 -19.92
C ILE A 372 30.21 -0.87 -19.29
N LEU A 373 30.72 0.18 -18.67
CA LEU A 373 29.89 1.25 -18.08
C LEU A 373 29.10 1.99 -19.18
N ASN A 374 29.71 2.23 -20.34
CA ASN A 374 29.04 2.74 -21.53
C ASN A 374 28.07 1.74 -22.18
N GLU A 375 28.28 0.43 -22.05
CA GLU A 375 27.33 -0.61 -22.49
C GLU A 375 26.14 -0.72 -21.54
N ILE A 376 26.31 -0.53 -20.22
CA ILE A 376 25.20 -0.43 -19.24
C ILE A 376 24.39 0.85 -19.48
N VAL A 377 25.04 2.01 -19.61
CA VAL A 377 24.36 3.27 -19.99
C VAL A 377 23.70 3.13 -21.36
N GLY A 378 24.37 2.46 -22.31
CA GLY A 378 23.81 2.14 -23.63
C GLY A 378 22.58 1.24 -23.56
N LEU A 379 22.56 0.23 -22.67
CA LEU A 379 21.42 -0.65 -22.44
C LEU A 379 20.23 0.13 -21.87
N ILE A 380 20.48 0.99 -20.87
CA ILE A 380 19.45 1.87 -20.26
C ILE A 380 18.89 2.84 -21.30
N VAL A 381 19.74 3.46 -22.12
CA VAL A 381 19.33 4.42 -23.16
C VAL A 381 18.63 3.73 -24.35
N THR A 382 19.01 2.51 -24.72
CA THR A 382 18.34 1.77 -25.82
C THR A 382 17.04 1.08 -25.38
N ASN A 383 16.86 0.82 -24.08
CA ASN A 383 15.62 0.27 -23.50
C ASN A 383 14.71 1.33 -22.87
N GLN A 384 14.84 2.61 -23.24
CA GLN A 384 13.96 3.69 -22.76
C GLN A 384 12.46 3.42 -22.99
N ASN A 385 12.11 2.66 -24.03
CA ASN A 385 10.72 2.25 -24.28
C ASN A 385 10.33 0.93 -23.58
N THR A 386 11.30 0.17 -23.08
CA THR A 386 11.08 -1.12 -22.39
C THR A 386 10.96 -0.93 -20.88
N ILE A 387 11.72 0.00 -20.30
CA ILE A 387 11.76 0.26 -18.86
C ILE A 387 10.37 0.64 -18.30
N PRO A 388 9.58 1.56 -18.90
CA PRO A 388 8.21 1.83 -18.46
C PRO A 388 7.31 0.60 -18.57
N VAL A 389 7.42 -0.15 -19.66
CA VAL A 389 6.58 -1.34 -19.95
C VAL A 389 6.88 -2.52 -19.00
N ILE A 390 8.05 -2.53 -18.34
CA ILE A 390 8.38 -3.50 -17.28
C ILE A 390 7.96 -2.97 -15.89
N LEU A 391 7.96 -1.65 -15.67
CA LEU A 391 7.65 -1.03 -14.38
C LEU A 391 6.15 -0.76 -14.15
N SER A 392 5.36 -0.55 -15.20
CA SER A 392 3.91 -0.36 -15.12
C SER A 392 3.17 -1.47 -15.85
N ASP A 393 2.48 -2.33 -15.08
CA ASP A 393 1.48 -3.33 -15.49
C ASP A 393 1.15 -3.35 -17.00
N PRO A 394 1.95 -4.07 -17.82
CA PRO A 394 1.88 -3.96 -19.28
C PRO A 394 0.60 -4.53 -19.88
N TYR A 395 -0.15 -5.32 -19.10
CA TYR A 395 -1.38 -5.98 -19.52
C TYR A 395 -2.64 -5.40 -18.86
N LYS A 396 -2.49 -4.43 -17.96
CA LYS A 396 -3.58 -3.82 -17.17
C LYS A 396 -4.32 -4.84 -16.29
N GLN A 397 -3.60 -5.86 -15.84
CA GLN A 397 -4.14 -6.97 -15.05
C GLN A 397 -4.27 -6.62 -13.56
N THR A 398 -3.49 -5.68 -13.06
CA THR A 398 -3.50 -5.24 -11.66
C THR A 398 -4.19 -3.88 -11.55
N LEU A 399 -3.67 -2.86 -12.22
CA LEU A 399 -4.16 -1.48 -12.14
C LEU A 399 -4.96 -1.10 -13.40
N GLY A 400 -5.99 -1.90 -13.68
CA GLY A 400 -6.87 -1.73 -14.83
C GLY A 400 -7.64 -0.39 -14.79
N PRO A 401 -7.69 0.38 -15.90
CA PRO A 401 -8.34 1.69 -15.92
C PRO A 401 -9.86 1.56 -15.75
N ASN A 402 -10.45 2.43 -14.92
CA ASN A 402 -11.83 2.30 -14.43
C ASN A 402 -12.03 1.03 -13.59
N HIS A 403 -11.05 0.71 -12.74
CA HIS A 403 -11.06 -0.37 -11.76
C HIS A 403 -11.16 -1.80 -12.36
N THR A 404 -10.81 -1.98 -13.64
CA THR A 404 -10.94 -3.27 -14.36
C THR A 404 -9.72 -4.21 -14.20
N GLY A 405 -9.06 -4.20 -13.06
CA GLY A 405 -7.87 -5.02 -12.79
C GLY A 405 -7.97 -5.69 -11.43
N HIS A 406 -7.31 -6.83 -11.27
CA HIS A 406 -7.47 -7.75 -10.14
C HIS A 406 -7.19 -7.14 -8.76
N HIS A 407 -6.50 -5.99 -8.70
CA HIS A 407 -6.32 -5.21 -7.48
C HIS A 407 -7.63 -4.66 -6.91
N PHE A 408 -8.68 -4.56 -7.71
CA PHE A 408 -9.99 -4.06 -7.33
C PHE A 408 -11.03 -5.18 -7.16
N ASP A 409 -10.67 -6.45 -7.40
CA ASP A 409 -11.63 -7.57 -7.37
C ASP A 409 -12.18 -7.84 -5.96
N TYR A 410 -11.56 -7.36 -4.87
CA TYR A 410 -11.93 -7.69 -3.48
C TYR A 410 -13.38 -7.37 -3.07
N TRP A 411 -14.07 -6.52 -3.83
CA TRP A 411 -15.47 -6.13 -3.64
C TRP A 411 -16.45 -6.82 -4.61
N ASP A 412 -15.94 -7.66 -5.54
CA ASP A 412 -16.72 -8.41 -6.54
C ASP A 412 -16.36 -9.93 -6.56
N ASP A 413 -15.31 -10.36 -5.86
CA ASP A 413 -14.68 -11.70 -5.93
C ASP A 413 -15.44 -12.85 -5.23
N ALA A 414 -16.76 -12.74 -5.09
CA ALA A 414 -17.61 -13.80 -4.58
C ALA A 414 -17.79 -14.92 -5.63
N ASP A 415 -17.61 -16.18 -5.21
CA ASP A 415 -17.89 -17.36 -6.04
C ASP A 415 -18.69 -18.41 -5.24
N PRO A 416 -20.02 -18.22 -5.10
CA PRO A 416 -20.89 -19.20 -4.45
C PRO A 416 -20.89 -20.56 -5.17
N GLY A 417 -20.49 -20.63 -6.45
CA GLY A 417 -20.42 -21.86 -7.23
C GLY A 417 -19.25 -22.76 -6.83
N ASN A 418 -18.08 -22.16 -6.56
CA ASN A 418 -16.90 -22.85 -6.01
C ASN A 418 -16.82 -22.77 -4.47
N GLY A 419 -17.84 -22.19 -3.83
CA GLY A 419 -18.04 -22.25 -2.38
C GLY A 419 -17.31 -21.17 -1.58
N LYS A 420 -17.13 -19.97 -2.17
CA LYS A 420 -16.83 -18.70 -1.49
C LYS A 420 -18.09 -17.81 -1.58
N PRO A 421 -18.98 -17.79 -0.56
CA PRO A 421 -20.33 -17.22 -0.70
C PRO A 421 -20.38 -15.68 -0.60
N MET A 422 -19.29 -15.04 -0.19
CA MET A 422 -19.16 -13.60 0.04
C MET A 422 -17.88 -13.09 -0.65
N THR A 423 -17.81 -11.79 -0.92
CA THR A 423 -16.58 -11.13 -1.36
C THR A 423 -15.57 -11.04 -0.21
N SER A 424 -14.31 -10.75 -0.52
CA SER A 424 -13.27 -10.51 0.48
C SER A 424 -13.61 -9.32 1.38
N ALA A 425 -14.20 -8.26 0.82
CA ALA A 425 -14.66 -7.09 1.55
C ALA A 425 -15.89 -7.38 2.43
N GLU A 426 -16.91 -8.08 1.92
CA GLU A 426 -18.09 -8.49 2.71
C GLU A 426 -17.70 -9.37 3.90
N TYR A 427 -16.80 -10.32 3.69
CA TYR A 427 -16.31 -11.20 4.77
C TYR A 427 -15.55 -10.41 5.84
N ALA A 428 -14.70 -9.47 5.42
CA ALA A 428 -13.99 -8.58 6.34
C ALA A 428 -14.96 -7.70 7.15
N ALA A 429 -15.97 -7.11 6.49
CA ALA A 429 -17.01 -6.30 7.11
C ALA A 429 -17.79 -7.09 8.18
N ALA A 430 -18.22 -8.31 7.86
CA ALA A 430 -18.92 -9.21 8.78
C ALA A 430 -18.04 -9.60 9.98
N TRP A 431 -16.74 -9.87 9.76
CA TRP A 431 -15.81 -10.21 10.84
C TRP A 431 -15.54 -9.04 11.77
N ILE A 432 -15.26 -7.84 11.26
CA ILE A 432 -15.03 -6.64 12.08
C ILE A 432 -16.30 -6.29 12.88
N THR A 433 -17.48 -6.46 12.28
CA THR A 433 -18.78 -6.26 12.95
C THR A 433 -18.96 -7.25 14.11
N HIS A 434 -18.56 -8.51 13.92
CA HIS A 434 -18.55 -9.51 14.98
C HIS A 434 -17.60 -9.14 16.14
N LEU A 435 -16.38 -8.69 15.82
CA LEU A 435 -15.40 -8.23 16.83
C LEU A 435 -15.87 -7.00 17.60
N ALA A 436 -16.52 -6.03 16.93
CA ALA A 436 -17.11 -4.86 17.56
C ALA A 436 -18.19 -5.25 18.59
N LYS A 437 -19.06 -6.20 18.24
CA LYS A 437 -20.10 -6.74 19.14
C LYS A 437 -19.52 -7.49 20.34
N GLN A 438 -18.43 -8.25 20.16
CA GLN A 438 -17.72 -8.88 21.28
C GLN A 438 -17.08 -7.84 22.22
N ALA A 439 -16.45 -6.80 21.67
CA ALA A 439 -15.83 -5.71 22.44
C ALA A 439 -16.87 -4.94 23.28
N GLN A 440 -17.97 -4.50 22.66
CA GLN A 440 -19.11 -3.86 23.33
C GLN A 440 -19.70 -4.73 24.46
N ALA A 441 -19.73 -6.05 24.27
CA ALA A 441 -20.23 -6.98 25.28
C ALA A 441 -19.26 -7.22 26.45
N GLY A 442 -18.07 -6.60 26.44
CA GLY A 442 -17.01 -6.80 27.43
C GLY A 442 -16.45 -8.24 27.41
N GLN A 443 -16.60 -8.95 26.30
CA GLN A 443 -16.20 -10.36 26.17
C GLN A 443 -14.75 -10.47 25.71
N LYS A 444 -14.03 -11.46 26.23
CA LYS A 444 -12.84 -11.97 25.52
C LYS A 444 -13.32 -12.71 24.28
N VAL A 445 -12.58 -12.59 23.17
CA VAL A 445 -12.89 -13.22 21.88
C VAL A 445 -13.17 -14.71 22.08
N ASP A 446 -14.38 -15.13 21.74
CA ASP A 446 -14.80 -16.52 21.85
C ASP A 446 -14.33 -17.32 20.63
N THR A 447 -13.46 -18.30 20.86
CA THR A 447 -12.82 -19.08 19.79
C THR A 447 -13.78 -19.97 19.00
N ASN A 448 -15.07 -20.04 19.37
CA ASN A 448 -16.08 -20.90 18.73
C ASN A 448 -17.36 -20.12 18.31
N SER A 449 -17.31 -18.78 18.24
CA SER A 449 -18.49 -17.96 17.96
C SER A 449 -18.76 -17.75 16.47
N LYS A 450 -20.05 -17.68 16.11
CA LYS A 450 -20.56 -17.45 14.75
C LYS A 450 -21.08 -16.04 14.58
N PRO A 451 -20.92 -15.41 13.40
CA PRO A 451 -21.66 -14.21 13.08
C PRO A 451 -23.16 -14.48 13.14
N THR A 452 -23.91 -13.47 13.58
CA THR A 452 -25.37 -13.48 13.52
C THR A 452 -25.87 -13.12 12.13
N GLU A 453 -27.15 -13.37 11.86
CA GLU A 453 -27.80 -12.94 10.60
C GLU A 453 -27.75 -11.42 10.40
N ALA A 454 -27.65 -10.63 11.49
CA ALA A 454 -27.43 -9.18 11.44
C ALA A 454 -26.00 -8.82 11.03
N ASP A 455 -24.98 -9.51 11.57
CA ASP A 455 -23.55 -9.27 11.24
C ASP A 455 -23.30 -9.45 9.72
N LEU A 456 -24.04 -10.37 9.10
CA LEU A 456 -24.01 -10.59 7.64
C LEU A 456 -24.83 -9.53 6.88
N ALA A 457 -26.01 -9.15 7.39
CA ALA A 457 -26.84 -8.11 6.78
C ALA A 457 -26.11 -6.75 6.74
N ALA A 458 -25.46 -6.34 7.82
CA ALA A 458 -24.69 -5.09 7.90
C ALA A 458 -23.52 -5.06 6.89
N ALA A 459 -22.87 -6.21 6.64
CA ALA A 459 -21.83 -6.33 5.62
C ALA A 459 -22.38 -6.10 4.19
N TYR A 460 -23.54 -6.66 3.87
CA TYR A 460 -24.20 -6.44 2.57
C TYR A 460 -24.75 -5.00 2.44
N GLU A 461 -25.40 -4.46 3.48
CA GLU A 461 -25.93 -3.08 3.46
C GLU A 461 -24.82 -2.03 3.33
N ALA A 462 -23.65 -2.25 3.97
CA ALA A 462 -22.48 -1.39 3.80
C ALA A 462 -21.97 -1.39 2.34
N ALA A 463 -21.94 -2.55 1.69
CA ALA A 463 -21.55 -2.68 0.27
C ALA A 463 -22.55 -2.04 -0.71
N GLU A 464 -23.87 -2.14 -0.45
CA GLU A 464 -24.89 -1.46 -1.27
C GLU A 464 -24.91 0.08 -1.04
N SER A 465 -24.49 0.55 0.13
CA SER A 465 -24.60 1.97 0.50
C SER A 465 -23.73 2.90 -0.36
N THR A 466 -22.50 2.48 -0.70
CA THR A 466 -21.52 3.31 -1.43
C THR A 466 -21.89 3.50 -2.90
N THR A 467 -22.56 2.52 -3.53
CA THR A 467 -22.96 2.60 -4.96
C THR A 467 -24.01 3.68 -5.24
N SER A 468 -24.65 4.24 -4.22
CA SER A 468 -25.67 5.30 -4.35
C SER A 468 -25.13 6.73 -4.17
N ALA A 469 -23.86 6.92 -3.81
CA ALA A 469 -23.26 8.21 -3.42
C ALA A 469 -22.91 9.15 -4.59
N ALA A 470 -23.84 9.38 -5.52
CA ALA A 470 -23.65 10.37 -6.59
C ALA A 470 -23.61 11.81 -6.01
N PRO A 471 -22.62 12.66 -6.35
CA PRO A 471 -22.42 13.95 -5.69
C PRO A 471 -23.53 14.97 -6.01
N THR A 472 -24.43 15.17 -5.05
CA THR A 472 -25.53 16.14 -5.09
C THR A 472 -25.05 17.58 -4.98
N THR A 473 -24.67 18.15 -6.13
CA THR A 473 -24.35 19.57 -6.27
C THR A 473 -25.61 20.45 -6.19
N GLU A 474 -26.14 20.69 -4.98
CA GLU A 474 -27.18 21.72 -4.79
C GLU A 474 -26.56 23.13 -4.98
N PRO A 475 -27.06 23.96 -5.91
CA PRO A 475 -26.52 25.30 -6.12
C PRO A 475 -26.92 26.24 -4.96
N ALA A 476 -25.91 26.78 -4.26
CA ALA A 476 -26.11 27.73 -3.17
C ALA A 476 -26.98 28.94 -3.60
N LYS A 477 -28.04 29.20 -2.83
CA LYS A 477 -29.02 30.27 -3.11
C LYS A 477 -28.43 31.65 -2.81
N GLY A 478 -27.76 32.25 -3.79
CA GLY A 478 -27.21 33.61 -3.69
C GLY A 478 -28.28 34.68 -3.44
N THR A 479 -28.12 35.45 -2.36
CA THR A 479 -29.10 36.43 -1.88
C THR A 479 -29.17 37.68 -2.77
N THR A 480 -30.36 38.02 -3.28
CA THR A 480 -30.53 39.14 -4.21
C THR A 480 -30.55 40.51 -3.53
N THR A 481 -29.72 41.46 -3.97
CA THR A 481 -29.79 42.89 -3.62
C THR A 481 -29.85 43.75 -4.89
N THR A 482 -30.46 44.94 -4.81
CA THR A 482 -31.24 45.50 -5.95
C THR A 482 -30.76 46.85 -6.49
N ALA A 483 -30.51 46.90 -7.81
CA ALA A 483 -30.54 48.08 -8.70
C ALA A 483 -29.44 49.17 -8.52
N PRO A 484 -29.25 50.12 -9.47
CA PRO A 484 -29.99 50.39 -10.72
C PRO A 484 -29.16 50.35 -12.03
N ALA A 485 -29.82 50.62 -13.17
CA ALA A 485 -29.35 50.32 -14.53
C ALA A 485 -29.09 51.54 -15.43
N THR A 486 -28.39 51.34 -16.56
CA THR A 486 -28.57 52.14 -17.81
C THR A 486 -28.03 51.45 -19.08
N THR A 487 -28.89 51.28 -20.11
CA THR A 487 -28.66 51.42 -21.59
C THR A 487 -27.47 50.71 -22.32
N THR A 488 -27.54 50.17 -23.55
CA THR A 488 -28.54 50.23 -24.67
C THR A 488 -28.28 49.14 -25.74
N THR A 489 -29.34 48.62 -26.41
CA THR A 489 -29.38 47.99 -27.78
C THR A 489 -28.46 46.78 -28.13
N ALA A 490 -28.82 45.81 -28.99
CA ALA A 490 -30.03 45.55 -29.79
C ALA A 490 -30.24 44.03 -30.07
N LYS A 491 -31.45 43.66 -30.53
CA LYS A 491 -31.87 42.34 -31.10
C LYS A 491 -31.80 42.39 -32.66
N PRO A 492 -32.12 41.34 -33.50
CA PRO A 492 -32.98 40.18 -33.22
C PRO A 492 -32.67 38.77 -33.85
N LYS A 493 -33.23 37.73 -33.20
CA LYS A 493 -33.75 36.44 -33.77
C LYS A 493 -32.76 35.47 -34.46
N THR A 494 -33.03 34.17 -34.63
CA THR A 494 -34.22 33.29 -34.42
C THR A 494 -33.68 31.89 -33.99
N GLU A 495 -34.19 31.20 -32.95
CA GLU A 495 -35.31 30.21 -32.99
C GLU A 495 -34.97 28.95 -33.85
N ALA A 496 -35.11 27.69 -33.41
CA ALA A 496 -36.02 27.12 -32.41
C ALA A 496 -35.52 25.80 -31.73
N ALA A 497 -36.29 25.36 -30.72
CA ALA A 497 -36.36 24.01 -30.10
C ALA A 497 -37.82 23.81 -29.62
N PRO A 498 -38.28 22.64 -29.11
CA PRO A 498 -37.62 21.34 -28.88
C PRO A 498 -38.20 20.25 -29.85
N SER A 499 -38.73 19.04 -29.58
CA SER A 499 -39.14 18.31 -28.35
C SER A 499 -39.34 16.79 -28.53
N THR A 500 -39.01 16.04 -27.47
CA THR A 500 -39.55 14.74 -26.97
C THR A 500 -40.69 14.01 -27.71
N THR A 501 -40.62 12.67 -27.80
CA THR A 501 -41.51 11.68 -27.12
C THR A 501 -41.06 10.23 -27.44
N ALA A 502 -41.35 9.26 -26.55
CA ALA A 502 -41.18 7.81 -26.71
C ALA A 502 -42.25 7.06 -25.87
N PRO A 503 -42.36 5.71 -25.84
CA PRO A 503 -41.95 4.64 -26.77
C PRO A 503 -43.14 3.73 -27.19
N THR A 504 -42.93 2.71 -28.04
CA THR A 504 -43.91 1.60 -28.23
C THR A 504 -43.24 0.26 -28.61
N THR A 505 -43.79 -0.86 -28.11
CA THR A 505 -43.52 -2.26 -28.52
C THR A 505 -44.49 -2.68 -29.67
N THR A 506 -44.46 -3.84 -30.36
CA THR A 506 -43.89 -5.19 -30.11
C THR A 506 -43.45 -5.86 -31.48
N PRO A 507 -43.50 -7.19 -31.79
CA PRO A 507 -42.36 -7.87 -32.43
C PRO A 507 -42.53 -8.25 -33.93
N SER A 508 -41.43 -8.73 -34.54
CA SER A 508 -41.48 -9.67 -35.68
C SER A 508 -40.21 -10.53 -35.73
N GLU A 509 -40.35 -11.82 -36.05
CA GLU A 509 -39.25 -12.69 -36.43
C GLU A 509 -38.81 -12.44 -37.88
N ALA A 510 -37.50 -12.57 -38.15
CA ALA A 510 -36.93 -13.12 -39.38
C ALA A 510 -35.42 -13.35 -39.18
N ALA A 511 -34.87 -14.45 -39.69
CA ALA A 511 -33.43 -14.71 -39.68
C ALA A 511 -32.69 -13.93 -40.80
N THR A 512 -31.35 -13.89 -40.77
CA THR A 512 -30.46 -14.52 -41.79
C THR A 512 -28.96 -14.16 -41.56
N THR A 513 -28.09 -15.18 -41.61
CA THR A 513 -26.61 -15.19 -41.75
C THR A 513 -25.70 -14.29 -40.88
N THR A 514 -24.89 -14.96 -40.07
CA THR A 514 -23.51 -14.55 -39.73
C THR A 514 -22.62 -14.51 -41.00
N PRO A 515 -21.72 -13.52 -41.17
CA PRO A 515 -20.62 -13.60 -42.13
C PRO A 515 -19.41 -14.34 -41.54
N GLU A 516 -18.97 -15.39 -42.22
CA GLU A 516 -17.80 -16.20 -41.87
C GLU A 516 -16.48 -15.46 -42.22
N VAL A 517 -15.57 -15.30 -41.26
CA VAL A 517 -14.25 -14.67 -41.50
C VAL A 517 -13.20 -15.74 -41.73
N THR A 518 -12.93 -16.06 -42.99
CA THR A 518 -11.94 -17.05 -43.39
C THR A 518 -10.51 -16.60 -43.05
N THR A 519 -9.86 -17.26 -42.10
CA THR A 519 -8.45 -17.03 -41.74
C THR A 519 -7.52 -17.88 -42.60
N THR A 520 -6.83 -17.25 -43.57
CA THR A 520 -5.79 -17.91 -44.36
C THR A 520 -4.44 -17.87 -43.61
N PRO A 521 -3.80 -19.01 -43.30
CA PRO A 521 -2.50 -19.02 -42.65
C PRO A 521 -1.38 -18.60 -43.62
N PRO A 522 -0.37 -17.81 -43.18
CA PRO A 522 0.76 -17.42 -44.03
C PRO A 522 1.72 -18.60 -44.28
N ALA A 523 2.32 -18.63 -45.46
CA ALA A 523 3.31 -19.65 -45.84
C ALA A 523 4.69 -19.40 -45.17
N PRO A 524 5.49 -20.45 -44.91
CA PRO A 524 6.78 -20.31 -44.24
C PRO A 524 7.86 -19.73 -45.16
N THR A 525 8.42 -18.58 -44.78
CA THR A 525 9.56 -17.96 -45.47
C THR A 525 10.87 -18.68 -45.11
N THR A 526 11.49 -19.35 -46.08
CA THR A 526 12.81 -19.98 -45.90
C THR A 526 13.93 -18.93 -45.97
N THR A 527 14.55 -18.62 -44.84
CA THR A 527 15.80 -17.85 -44.77
C THR A 527 17.00 -18.81 -44.76
N GLN A 528 18.05 -18.47 -45.53
CA GLN A 528 19.23 -19.31 -45.70
C GLN A 528 20.18 -19.24 -44.49
N ALA A 529 20.76 -20.38 -44.11
CA ALA A 529 21.95 -20.42 -43.27
C ALA A 529 23.21 -20.20 -44.13
N PRO A 530 24.25 -19.50 -43.63
CA PRO A 530 25.54 -19.40 -44.33
C PRO A 530 26.23 -20.77 -44.44
N ALA A 531 26.98 -20.98 -45.51
CA ALA A 531 27.76 -22.21 -45.71
C ALA A 531 29.18 -22.08 -45.12
N GLU A 532 29.62 -23.09 -44.38
CA GLU A 532 31.03 -23.33 -44.09
C GLU A 532 31.63 -24.36 -45.06
N THR A 533 32.93 -24.23 -45.33
CA THR A 533 33.65 -25.03 -46.33
C THR A 533 34.33 -26.25 -45.69
N THR A 534 34.39 -27.36 -46.42
CA THR A 534 35.25 -28.53 -46.12
C THR A 534 36.75 -28.13 -46.07
N GLU A 535 37.68 -28.87 -45.45
CA GLU A 535 37.90 -30.32 -45.29
C GLU A 535 38.80 -30.55 -44.02
N SER A 536 39.13 -31.73 -43.46
CA SER A 536 39.43 -33.02 -44.11
C SER A 536 39.51 -34.25 -43.15
N THR A 537 38.94 -35.37 -43.59
CA THR A 537 39.53 -36.75 -43.62
C THR A 537 39.99 -37.50 -42.33
N THR A 538 39.15 -38.46 -41.90
CA THR A 538 39.47 -39.87 -41.49
C THR A 538 40.39 -40.11 -40.26
N THR A 539 40.01 -40.89 -39.24
CA THR A 539 40.05 -42.38 -39.23
C THR A 539 39.34 -42.99 -38.00
N ALA A 540 38.71 -44.17 -38.14
CA ALA A 540 38.24 -45.03 -37.03
C ALA A 540 38.97 -46.39 -37.07
N PRO A 541 39.08 -47.16 -35.97
CA PRO A 541 38.01 -48.17 -35.72
C PRO A 541 37.82 -48.68 -34.26
N SER A 542 36.77 -49.52 -34.12
CA SER A 542 36.64 -50.67 -33.20
C SER A 542 36.35 -50.50 -31.69
N THR A 543 35.25 -51.14 -31.30
CA THR A 543 34.84 -51.53 -29.94
C THR A 543 35.69 -52.65 -29.33
N THR A 544 35.72 -52.77 -28.00
CA THR A 544 35.86 -54.06 -27.28
C THR A 544 35.16 -53.99 -25.92
N THR A 545 34.49 -55.06 -25.53
CA THR A 545 33.73 -55.21 -24.27
C THR A 545 34.47 -56.11 -23.29
N THR A 546 34.50 -55.76 -21.99
CA THR A 546 34.90 -56.65 -20.90
C THR A 546 33.95 -56.49 -19.71
N THR A 547 33.67 -57.57 -18.99
CA THR A 547 32.56 -57.65 -18.02
C THR A 547 33.00 -58.20 -16.66
N LYS A 548 32.33 -57.73 -15.59
CA LYS A 548 32.11 -58.38 -14.29
C LYS A 548 33.31 -58.65 -13.35
N ALA A 549 33.20 -58.12 -12.12
CA ALA A 549 33.57 -58.79 -10.87
C ALA A 549 32.58 -58.33 -9.75
N GLU A 550 32.42 -59.11 -8.68
CA GLU A 550 31.27 -58.99 -7.75
C GLU A 550 31.63 -59.44 -6.32
N ALA A 551 31.52 -58.54 -5.33
CA ALA A 551 31.59 -58.76 -3.87
C ALA A 551 32.90 -59.41 -3.31
N PRO A 552 33.19 -59.30 -1.98
CA PRO A 552 32.38 -59.94 -0.94
C PRO A 552 32.00 -59.05 0.26
N THR A 553 31.03 -59.52 1.04
CA THR A 553 30.59 -58.96 2.34
C THR A 553 31.48 -59.41 3.50
N THR A 554 31.61 -58.58 4.55
CA THR A 554 31.95 -59.02 5.91
C THR A 554 30.98 -58.42 6.92
N ASP A 555 30.52 -59.26 7.85
CA ASP A 555 29.49 -58.98 8.87
C ASP A 555 30.14 -58.75 10.25
N ALA A 556 29.61 -57.83 11.05
CA ALA A 556 30.04 -57.57 12.43
C ALA A 556 28.92 -56.88 13.23
N ARG A 557 28.55 -57.45 14.39
CA ARG A 557 27.39 -57.07 15.20
C ARG A 557 27.71 -57.07 16.71
N ALA A 558 27.50 -55.94 17.37
CA ALA A 558 27.39 -55.72 18.84
C ALA A 558 26.70 -54.35 19.04
N GLU A 559 25.62 -54.18 19.80
CA GLU A 559 25.56 -54.07 21.29
C GLU A 559 26.33 -52.85 21.85
N ALA A 560 25.82 -52.07 22.82
CA ALA A 560 24.46 -51.88 23.37
C ALA A 560 24.43 -50.61 24.26
N THR A 561 23.23 -50.09 24.56
CA THR A 561 22.87 -49.23 25.74
C THR A 561 23.90 -48.19 26.25
N ASN A 562 23.63 -46.91 26.01
CA ASN A 562 22.99 -46.03 27.01
C ASN A 562 22.42 -44.76 26.37
#